data_AF-A0A0F9LB98-F1
#
_entry.id   AF-A0A0F9LB98-F1
#
_cell.length_a   1.000
_cell.length_b   1.000
_cell.length_c   1.000
_cell.angle_alpha   90.00
_cell.angle_beta   90.00
_cell.angle_gamma   90.00
#
_symmetry.space_group_name_H-M   'P 1'
#
loop_
_entity.id
_entity.type
_entity.pdbx_description
1 polymer ?
#
loop_
_entity_poly.entity_id
_entity_poly.type
_entity_poly.pdbx_seq_one_letter_code
_entity_poly.pdbx_strand_id
1 'polypeptide(L)'
;MTEPPVVVLCGSSRFVDVMATAAWLIERDEGKITMGLHLLPGWYTDVKDHLAEAEGVADEMDELHLRKIDLADEIFVINLHGYIGESTSREIQYAKNRGIGIRYFEDEPRFYAEIFTGIETV
;
A
#
# COMPACT_ATOMS: atom_id res chain seq x y z
N MET A 1 19.90 -10.19 16.19
CA MET A 1 18.88 -9.22 15.75
C MET A 1 17.56 -9.95 15.73
N THR A 2 16.49 -9.35 16.25
CA THR A 2 15.14 -9.90 16.12
C THR A 2 14.73 -9.89 14.65
N GLU A 3 13.86 -10.83 14.25
CA GLU A 3 13.26 -10.82 12.92
C GLU A 3 12.48 -9.51 12.72
N PRO A 4 12.71 -8.77 11.62
CA PRO A 4 12.02 -7.50 11.38
C PRO A 4 10.54 -7.74 11.06
N PRO A 5 9.60 -6.92 11.60
CA PRO A 5 8.19 -7.05 11.26
C PRO A 5 7.92 -6.81 9.77
N VAL A 6 6.89 -7.48 9.26
CA VAL A 6 6.42 -7.38 7.87
C VAL A 6 5.18 -6.51 7.80
N VAL A 7 5.23 -5.48 6.94
CA VAL A 7 4.11 -4.56 6.67
C VAL A 7 3.65 -4.73 5.23
N VAL A 8 2.37 -4.98 5.03
CA VAL A 8 1.77 -4.98 3.68
C VAL A 8 1.01 -3.69 3.44
N LEU A 9 1.42 -2.94 2.43
CA LEU A 9 0.73 -1.73 2.01
C LEU A 9 -0.49 -2.10 1.15
N CYS A 10 -1.65 -1.68 1.62
CA CYS A 10 -2.96 -1.86 0.99
C CYS A 10 -3.47 -0.51 0.49
N GLY A 11 -4.11 -0.45 -0.67
CA GLY A 11 -4.61 0.82 -1.21
C GLY A 11 -4.86 0.79 -2.70
N SER A 12 -5.51 1.84 -3.20
CA SER A 12 -5.79 1.98 -4.63
C SER A 12 -4.51 2.26 -5.42
N SER A 13 -4.36 1.60 -6.57
CA SER A 13 -3.25 1.81 -7.50
C SER A 13 -3.15 3.26 -8.00
N ARG A 14 -4.24 4.05 -7.92
CA ARG A 14 -4.24 5.52 -8.12
C ARG A 14 -3.21 6.26 -7.24
N PHE A 15 -2.83 5.71 -6.10
CA PHE A 15 -1.93 6.31 -5.11
C PHE A 15 -0.64 5.49 -4.95
N VAL A 16 -0.23 4.78 -6.01
CA VAL A 16 0.94 3.88 -5.98
C VAL A 16 2.26 4.62 -5.70
N ASP A 17 2.36 5.88 -6.07
CA ASP A 17 3.48 6.77 -5.77
C ASP A 17 3.55 7.11 -4.26
N VAL A 18 2.41 7.44 -3.65
CA VAL A 18 2.28 7.64 -2.20
C VAL A 18 2.59 6.34 -1.46
N MET A 19 2.10 5.21 -1.97
CA MET A 19 2.40 3.89 -1.42
C MET A 19 3.89 3.58 -1.46
N ALA A 20 4.55 3.76 -2.60
CA ALA A 20 5.99 3.52 -2.74
C ALA A 20 6.82 4.43 -1.81
N THR A 21 6.40 5.68 -1.65
CA THR A 21 7.06 6.61 -0.74
C THR A 21 6.84 6.23 0.72
N ALA A 22 5.62 5.83 1.10
CA ALA A 22 5.33 5.35 2.44
C ALA A 22 6.10 4.06 2.78
N ALA A 23 6.21 3.13 1.83
CA ALA A 23 7.03 1.93 1.98
C ALA A 23 8.49 2.29 2.33
N TRP A 24 9.09 3.21 1.56
CA TRP A 24 10.43 3.72 1.84
C TRP A 24 10.56 4.31 3.25
N LEU A 25 9.61 5.14 3.69
CA LEU A 25 9.65 5.75 5.03
C LEU A 25 9.51 4.71 6.15
N ILE A 26 8.68 3.68 5.96
CA ILE A 26 8.54 2.57 6.90
C ILE A 26 9.85 1.77 7.00
N GLU A 27 10.47 1.43 5.88
CA GLU A 27 11.74 0.68 5.88
C GLU A 27 12.88 1.49 6.50
N ARG A 28 13.03 2.76 6.06
CA ARG A 28 14.10 3.67 6.48
C ARG A 28 14.03 3.98 7.98
N ASP A 29 12.84 4.26 8.50
CA ASP A 29 12.67 4.82 9.84
C ASP A 29 12.20 3.81 10.89
N GLU A 30 11.44 2.79 10.47
CA GLU A 30 10.87 1.79 11.40
C GLU A 30 11.64 0.45 11.35
N GLY A 31 12.52 0.25 10.36
CA GLY A 31 13.32 -0.98 10.24
C GLY A 31 12.48 -2.23 9.95
N LYS A 32 11.35 -2.06 9.25
CA LYS A 32 10.41 -3.14 8.88
C LYS A 32 10.61 -3.57 7.43
N ILE A 33 10.13 -4.76 7.07
CA ILE A 33 10.05 -5.22 5.68
C ILE A 33 8.72 -4.74 5.10
N THR A 34 8.73 -4.18 3.88
CA THR A 34 7.48 -3.80 3.21
C THR A 34 7.16 -4.63 1.98
N MET A 35 5.88 -4.89 1.76
CA MET A 35 5.33 -5.50 0.54
C MET A 35 4.07 -4.76 0.11
N GLY A 36 3.72 -4.79 -1.17
CA GLY A 36 2.52 -4.13 -1.67
C GLY A 36 2.28 -4.42 -3.14
N LEU A 37 1.48 -3.56 -3.79
CA LEU A 37 1.41 -3.52 -5.25
C LEU A 37 2.67 -2.83 -5.82
N HIS A 38 2.94 -3.03 -7.11
CA HIS A 38 4.17 -2.54 -7.73
C HIS A 38 3.98 -1.15 -8.33
N LEU A 39 4.90 -0.23 -8.01
CA LEU A 39 5.13 0.95 -8.83
C LEU A 39 5.93 0.52 -10.07
N LEU A 40 5.25 0.45 -11.21
CA LEU A 40 5.90 0.09 -12.46
C LEU A 40 6.50 1.34 -13.12
N PRO A 41 7.71 1.22 -13.69
CA PRO A 41 8.34 2.35 -14.36
C PRO A 41 7.63 2.67 -15.67
N GLY A 42 7.58 3.96 -16.04
CA GLY A 42 6.88 4.40 -17.25
C GLY A 42 7.43 3.86 -18.57
N TRP A 43 8.62 3.23 -18.60
CA TRP A 43 9.12 2.53 -19.80
C TRP A 43 8.52 1.14 -19.98
N TYR A 44 7.86 0.58 -18.97
CA TYR A 44 7.19 -0.71 -19.05
C TYR A 44 5.75 -0.56 -19.56
N THR A 45 5.04 0.48 -19.13
CA THR A 45 3.65 0.75 -19.52
C THR A 45 3.32 2.25 -19.42
N ASP A 46 2.45 2.73 -20.32
CA ASP A 46 1.86 4.07 -20.26
C ASP A 46 0.61 4.13 -19.36
N VAL A 47 0.12 2.98 -18.88
CA VAL A 47 -1.04 2.88 -17.98
C VAL A 47 -0.62 3.30 -16.57
N LYS A 48 -1.20 4.38 -16.07
CA LYS A 48 -0.81 4.99 -14.78
C LYS A 48 -1.34 4.24 -13.56
N ASP A 49 -2.53 3.69 -13.66
CA ASP A 49 -3.23 2.96 -12.61
C ASP A 49 -4.14 1.87 -13.23
N HIS A 50 -4.62 0.93 -12.41
CA HIS A 50 -5.47 -0.20 -12.84
C HIS A 50 -4.91 -1.02 -14.02
N LEU A 51 -3.58 -1.21 -14.05
CA LEU A 51 -2.95 -2.03 -15.09
C LEU A 51 -3.45 -3.47 -15.07
N ALA A 52 -3.66 -4.04 -13.88
CA ALA A 52 -4.13 -5.42 -13.75
C ALA A 52 -5.52 -5.60 -14.39
N GLU A 53 -6.39 -4.61 -14.27
CA GLU A 53 -7.69 -4.56 -14.95
C GLU A 53 -7.51 -4.41 -16.47
N ALA A 54 -6.60 -3.54 -16.91
CA ALA A 54 -6.31 -3.34 -18.34
C ALA A 54 -5.74 -4.60 -19.01
N GLU A 55 -4.96 -5.40 -18.28
CA GLU A 55 -4.38 -6.66 -18.74
C GLU A 55 -5.28 -7.87 -18.48
N GLY A 56 -6.40 -7.70 -17.78
CA GLY A 56 -7.35 -8.77 -17.47
C GLY A 56 -6.85 -9.79 -16.44
N VAL A 57 -5.97 -9.37 -15.53
CA VAL A 57 -5.35 -10.21 -14.47
C VAL A 57 -5.66 -9.69 -13.06
N ALA A 58 -6.69 -8.85 -12.92
CA ALA A 58 -7.04 -8.20 -11.64
C ALA A 58 -7.37 -9.23 -10.54
N ASP A 59 -8.15 -10.26 -10.85
CA ASP A 59 -8.56 -11.28 -9.88
C ASP A 59 -7.35 -12.08 -9.36
N GLU A 60 -6.40 -12.43 -10.22
CA GLU A 60 -5.17 -13.12 -9.82
C GLU A 60 -4.27 -12.22 -8.95
N MET A 61 -4.18 -10.92 -9.29
CA MET A 61 -3.39 -9.97 -8.50
C MET A 61 -4.01 -9.70 -7.12
N ASP A 62 -5.34 -9.59 -7.06
CA ASP A 62 -6.08 -9.44 -5.80
C ASP A 62 -5.85 -10.66 -4.89
N GLU A 63 -5.95 -11.87 -5.43
CA GLU A 63 -5.69 -13.11 -4.68
C GLU A 63 -4.24 -13.15 -4.16
N LEU A 64 -3.25 -12.81 -5.00
CA LEU A 64 -1.85 -12.72 -4.56
C LEU A 64 -1.66 -11.64 -3.48
N HIS A 65 -2.41 -10.54 -3.52
CA HIS A 65 -2.33 -9.52 -2.48
C HIS A 65 -2.85 -10.03 -1.14
N LEU A 66 -3.91 -10.84 -1.13
CA LEU A 66 -4.37 -11.53 0.09
C LEU A 66 -3.31 -12.49 0.65
N ARG A 67 -2.52 -13.13 -0.21
CA ARG A 67 -1.37 -13.96 0.21
C ARG A 67 -0.20 -13.16 0.73
N LYS A 68 0.02 -11.94 0.24
CA LYS A 68 0.96 -11.00 0.88
C LYS A 68 0.49 -10.68 2.30
N ILE A 69 -0.80 -10.40 2.48
CA ILE A 69 -1.39 -10.12 3.81
C ILE A 69 -1.22 -11.32 4.76
N ASP A 70 -1.33 -12.57 4.28
CA ASP A 70 -1.06 -13.76 5.13
C ASP A 70 0.36 -13.77 5.75
N LEU A 71 1.32 -13.04 5.17
CA LEU A 71 2.71 -12.93 5.65
C LEU A 71 2.94 -11.71 6.55
N ALA A 72 1.93 -10.86 6.76
CA ALA A 72 2.09 -9.57 7.41
C ALA A 72 1.87 -9.65 8.93
N ASP A 73 2.67 -8.89 9.67
CA ASP A 73 2.36 -8.56 11.07
C ASP A 73 1.31 -7.44 11.16
N GLU A 74 1.33 -6.51 10.20
CA GLU A 74 0.33 -5.46 10.05
C GLU A 74 0.12 -5.09 8.57
N ILE A 75 -1.04 -4.52 8.26
CA ILE A 75 -1.26 -3.80 7.01
C ILE A 75 -1.19 -2.28 7.23
N PHE A 76 -0.64 -1.57 6.24
CA PHE A 76 -0.65 -0.11 6.19
C PHE A 76 -1.55 0.35 5.04
N VAL A 77 -2.68 0.95 5.39
CA VAL A 77 -3.74 1.33 4.44
C VAL A 77 -3.52 2.75 3.96
N ILE A 78 -3.28 2.92 2.66
CA ILE A 78 -3.24 4.22 1.99
C ILE A 78 -4.67 4.70 1.75
N ASN A 79 -5.25 5.34 2.76
CA ASN A 79 -6.58 5.95 2.73
C ASN A 79 -6.53 7.47 2.45
N LEU A 80 -5.67 7.89 1.53
CA LEU A 80 -5.45 9.31 1.22
C LEU A 80 -6.77 10.04 0.93
N HIS A 81 -7.00 11.16 1.62
CA HIS A 81 -8.22 11.95 1.57
C HIS A 81 -9.48 11.18 1.99
N GLY A 82 -9.31 10.13 2.80
CA GLY A 82 -10.36 9.22 3.24
C GLY A 82 -10.82 8.22 2.18
N TYR A 83 -10.17 8.13 1.01
CA TYR A 83 -10.58 7.21 -0.05
C TYR A 83 -10.24 5.76 0.30
N ILE A 84 -11.23 4.87 0.21
CA ILE A 84 -11.04 3.41 0.30
C ILE A 84 -11.85 2.76 -0.82
N GLY A 85 -11.14 2.05 -1.72
CA GLY A 85 -11.77 1.32 -2.82
C GLY A 85 -12.35 -0.03 -2.40
N GLU A 86 -13.03 -0.72 -3.32
CA GLU A 86 -13.61 -2.04 -3.05
C GLU A 86 -12.55 -3.10 -2.73
N SER A 87 -11.49 -3.20 -3.55
CA SER A 87 -10.42 -4.19 -3.28
C SER A 87 -9.73 -3.91 -1.94
N THR A 88 -9.40 -2.65 -1.65
CA THR A 88 -8.84 -2.24 -0.35
C THR A 88 -9.79 -2.51 0.82
N SER A 89 -11.10 -2.34 0.64
CA SER A 89 -12.09 -2.70 1.66
C SER A 89 -12.06 -4.21 1.94
N ARG A 90 -11.94 -5.05 0.91
CA ARG A 90 -11.82 -6.51 1.06
C ARG A 90 -10.52 -6.89 1.78
N GLU A 91 -9.39 -6.27 1.42
CA GLU A 91 -8.09 -6.44 2.07
C GLU A 91 -8.17 -6.12 3.58
N ILE A 92 -8.77 -4.97 3.94
CA ILE A 92 -8.99 -4.58 5.33
C ILE A 92 -9.83 -5.62 6.08
N GLN A 93 -10.93 -6.08 5.50
CA GLN A 93 -11.76 -7.12 6.14
C GLN A 93 -11.02 -8.45 6.29
N TYR A 94 -10.23 -8.83 5.28
CA TYR A 94 -9.42 -10.04 5.32
C TYR A 94 -8.37 -10.01 6.43
N ALA A 95 -7.67 -8.87 6.60
CA ALA A 95 -6.73 -8.65 7.69
C ALA A 95 -7.43 -8.69 9.07
N LYS A 96 -8.58 -8.01 9.22
CA LYS A 96 -9.40 -8.06 10.45
C LYS A 96 -9.77 -9.48 10.83
N ASN A 97 -10.23 -10.28 9.87
CA ASN A 97 -10.64 -11.67 10.11
C ASN A 97 -9.48 -12.58 10.55
N ARG A 98 -8.23 -12.19 10.25
CA ARG A 98 -7.01 -12.90 10.67
C ARG A 98 -6.39 -12.37 11.95
N GLY A 99 -6.92 -11.26 12.49
CA GLY A 99 -6.32 -10.59 13.63
C GLY A 99 -5.00 -9.88 13.30
N ILE A 100 -4.77 -9.54 12.03
CA ILE A 100 -3.60 -8.77 11.59
C ILE A 100 -3.81 -7.29 11.95
N GLY A 101 -2.75 -6.62 12.42
CA GLY A 101 -2.80 -5.19 12.77
C GLY A 101 -3.15 -4.31 11.58
N ILE A 102 -3.84 -3.19 11.82
CA ILE A 102 -4.26 -2.27 10.76
C ILE A 102 -3.89 -0.85 11.17
N ARG A 103 -3.09 -0.21 10.33
CA ARG A 103 -2.66 1.18 10.47
C ARG A 103 -3.08 1.96 9.23
N TYR A 104 -3.53 3.20 9.40
CA TYR A 104 -4.03 4.03 8.31
C TYR A 104 -3.11 5.22 8.06
N PHE A 105 -2.98 5.60 6.80
CA PHE A 105 -2.18 6.74 6.37
C PHE A 105 -2.67 8.08 6.95
N GLU A 106 -3.98 8.31 6.95
CA GLU A 106 -4.59 9.55 7.49
C GLU A 106 -4.37 9.71 9.01
N ASP A 107 -4.13 8.61 9.72
CA ASP A 107 -3.84 8.63 11.17
C ASP A 107 -2.35 8.93 11.45
N GLU A 108 -1.53 9.14 10.41
CA GLU A 108 -0.09 9.28 10.49
C GLU A 108 0.40 10.62 9.87
N PRO A 109 0.24 11.75 10.59
CA PRO A 109 0.58 13.09 10.08
C PRO A 109 2.02 13.23 9.58
N ARG A 110 2.95 12.41 10.09
CA ARG A 110 4.36 12.42 9.67
C ARG A 110 4.52 12.07 8.19
N PHE A 111 3.75 11.10 7.69
CA PHE A 111 3.83 10.69 6.29
C PHE A 111 3.27 11.80 5.39
N TYR A 112 2.15 12.40 5.78
CA TYR A 112 1.57 13.50 5.04
C TYR A 112 2.56 14.67 4.92
N ALA A 113 3.21 15.02 6.03
CA ALA A 113 4.27 16.02 6.04
C ALA A 113 5.41 15.63 5.09
N GLU A 114 6.05 14.46 5.26
CA GLU A 114 7.23 14.13 4.44
C GLU A 114 6.93 13.93 2.95
N ILE A 115 5.76 13.37 2.60
CA ILE A 115 5.41 13.07 1.21
C ILE A 115 4.99 14.33 0.45
N PHE A 116 4.24 15.24 1.09
CA PHE A 116 3.65 16.38 0.40
C PHE A 116 4.30 17.73 0.72
N THR A 117 5.16 17.81 1.74
CA THR A 117 5.82 19.09 2.07
C THR A 117 6.95 19.35 1.06
N GLY A 118 6.80 20.43 0.27
CA GLY A 118 7.68 20.76 -0.87
C GLY A 118 7.04 20.57 -2.25
N ILE A 119 5.84 19.99 -2.33
CA ILE A 119 5.01 20.01 -3.53
C ILE A 119 4.15 21.27 -3.44
N GLU A 120 4.44 22.29 -4.27
CA GLU A 120 3.51 23.41 -4.41
C GLU A 120 2.16 22.86 -4.86
N THR A 121 1.14 23.00 -4.03
CA THR A 121 -0.25 22.78 -4.46
C THR A 121 -0.54 23.80 -5.56
N VAL A 122 -0.57 23.33 -6.81
CA VAL A 122 -1.06 24.11 -7.95
C VAL A 122 -2.57 24.25 -7.87
#